data_AF-A0A5C6N5B8-F1
#
_entry.id   AF-A0A5C6N5B8-F1
#
_cell.length_a   1.000
_cell.length_b   1.000
_cell.length_c   1.000
_cell.angle_alpha   90.00
_cell.angle_beta   90.00
_cell.angle_gamma   90.00
#
_symmetry.space_group_name_H-M   'P 1'
#
loop_
_entity.id
_entity.type
_entity.pdbx_description
1 polymer ?
#
loop_
_entity_poly.entity_id
_entity_poly.type
_entity_poly.pdbx_seq_one_letter_code
_entity_poly.pdbx_strand_id
1 'polypeptide(L)'
;MPLHGMYHRQIEEVADFEKTYQWLEKAGLKDSTEALLMAAQEQALSTRAIEARVYHTRQDPRCRLCGDAPETAQHITTGCKMVAGKAYIERHNKVAGIVYRNIYTEYGLEFPGFR
;
A
#
# COMPACT_ATOMS: atom_id res chain seq x y z
N MET A 1 -1.70 -4.00 -19.20
CA MET A 1 -2.06 -4.85 -18.04
C MET A 1 -3.34 -4.28 -17.43
N PRO A 2 -4.38 -5.08 -17.17
CA PRO A 2 -5.60 -4.60 -16.51
C PRO A 2 -5.24 -4.05 -15.12
N LEU A 3 -5.73 -2.85 -14.78
CA LEU A 3 -5.49 -2.24 -13.47
C LEU A 3 -6.34 -2.93 -12.38
N HIS A 4 -7.57 -3.33 -12.73
CA HIS A 4 -8.45 -4.07 -11.83
C HIS A 4 -8.00 -5.53 -11.67
N GLY A 5 -8.08 -6.05 -10.42
CA GLY A 5 -7.65 -7.40 -10.05
C GLY A 5 -6.13 -7.60 -10.16
N MET A 6 -5.35 -6.53 -10.28
CA MET A 6 -3.89 -6.61 -10.32
C MET A 6 -3.34 -7.07 -8.97
N TYR A 7 -3.81 -6.45 -7.87
CA TYR A 7 -3.34 -6.77 -6.54
C TYR A 7 -3.73 -8.19 -6.16
N HIS A 8 -5.00 -8.57 -6.34
CA HIS A 8 -5.49 -9.92 -6.14
C HIS A 8 -4.61 -11.00 -6.81
N ARG A 9 -4.33 -10.86 -8.12
CA ARG A 9 -3.46 -11.82 -8.84
C ARG A 9 -2.02 -11.83 -8.32
N GLN A 10 -1.49 -10.68 -7.93
CA GLN A 10 -0.13 -10.59 -7.39
C GLN A 10 -0.02 -11.32 -6.05
N ILE A 11 -1.01 -11.19 -5.17
CA ILE A 11 -0.96 -11.82 -3.85
C ILE A 11 -1.18 -13.33 -3.90
N GLU A 12 -1.99 -13.84 -4.83
CA GLU A 12 -2.22 -15.27 -5.02
C GLU A 12 -0.92 -16.05 -5.28
N GLU A 13 0.06 -15.41 -5.92
CA GLU A 13 1.34 -16.03 -6.25
C GLU A 13 2.37 -15.98 -5.10
N VAL A 14 2.23 -15.05 -4.14
CA VAL A 14 3.31 -14.72 -3.19
C VAL A 14 2.91 -14.74 -1.72
N ALA A 15 1.62 -14.83 -1.40
CA ALA A 15 1.12 -14.71 -0.03
C ALA A 15 -0.03 -15.66 0.29
N ASP A 16 -0.15 -15.99 1.56
CA ASP A 16 -1.31 -16.67 2.12
C ASP A 16 -2.52 -15.72 2.08
N PHE A 17 -3.54 -16.10 1.31
CA PHE A 17 -4.71 -15.27 1.03
C PHE A 17 -5.47 -14.89 2.31
N GLU A 18 -5.73 -15.87 3.18
CA GLU A 18 -6.47 -15.66 4.43
C GLU A 18 -5.70 -14.71 5.36
N LYS A 19 -4.39 -14.92 5.50
CA LYS A 19 -3.55 -14.02 6.33
C LYS A 19 -3.42 -12.63 5.73
N THR A 20 -3.41 -12.51 4.40
CA THR A 20 -3.31 -11.22 3.70
C THR A 20 -4.49 -10.30 4.01
N TYR A 21 -5.70 -10.87 4.15
CA TYR A 21 -6.91 -10.10 4.42
C TYR A 21 -7.36 -10.08 5.89
N GLN A 22 -6.63 -10.76 6.77
CA GLN A 22 -6.97 -10.83 8.20
C GLN A 22 -7.10 -9.46 8.90
N TRP A 23 -6.46 -8.41 8.35
CA TRP A 23 -6.60 -7.05 8.88
C TRP A 23 -8.03 -6.51 8.77
N LEU A 24 -8.84 -6.98 7.81
CA LEU A 24 -10.25 -6.59 7.66
C LEU A 24 -11.08 -6.98 8.90
N GLU A 25 -10.72 -8.05 9.59
CA GLU A 25 -11.45 -8.50 10.77
C GLU A 25 -10.82 -7.99 12.07
N LYS A 26 -9.48 -7.92 12.12
CA LYS A 26 -8.73 -7.71 13.36
C LYS A 26 -8.34 -6.25 13.62
N ALA A 27 -8.32 -5.39 12.61
CA ALA A 27 -7.80 -4.04 12.78
C ALA A 27 -8.82 -3.08 13.43
N GLY A 28 -10.09 -3.46 13.55
CA GLY A 28 -11.14 -2.63 14.15
C GLY A 28 -11.34 -1.30 13.40
N LEU A 29 -11.23 -1.34 12.07
CA LEU A 29 -11.36 -0.15 11.23
C LEU A 29 -12.83 0.18 11.01
N LYS A 30 -13.10 1.44 10.65
CA LYS A 30 -14.43 1.82 10.18
C LYS A 30 -14.61 1.30 8.76
N ASP A 31 -15.83 0.90 8.39
CA ASP A 31 -16.17 0.40 7.04
C ASP A 31 -15.68 1.34 5.93
N SER A 32 -15.79 2.65 6.11
CA SER A 32 -15.31 3.64 5.14
C SER A 32 -13.79 3.66 4.96
N THR A 33 -13.05 3.32 6.02
CA THR A 33 -11.59 3.22 5.99
C THR A 33 -11.16 1.94 5.29
N GLU A 34 -11.82 0.82 5.58
CA GLU A 34 -11.57 -0.46 4.91
C GLU A 34 -11.85 -0.35 3.41
N ALA A 35 -13.01 0.21 3.04
CA ALA A 35 -13.37 0.43 1.64
C ALA A 35 -12.33 1.29 0.91
N LEU A 36 -11.82 2.35 1.57
CA LEU A 36 -10.78 3.21 0.99
C LEU A 36 -9.46 2.46 0.79
N LEU A 37 -9.04 1.65 1.77
CA LEU A 37 -7.80 0.86 1.69
C LEU A 37 -7.89 -0.20 0.60
N MET A 38 -9.02 -0.93 0.52
CA MET A 38 -9.28 -1.90 -0.53
C MET A 38 -9.28 -1.25 -1.92
N ALA A 39 -9.92 -0.08 -2.07
CA ALA A 39 -9.91 0.67 -3.32
C ALA A 39 -8.49 1.14 -3.71
N ALA A 40 -7.65 1.50 -2.74
CA ALA A 40 -6.26 1.84 -2.99
C ALA A 40 -5.44 0.63 -3.45
N GLN A 41 -5.59 -0.52 -2.79
CA GLN A 41 -4.89 -1.77 -3.13
C GLN A 41 -5.27 -2.26 -4.52
N GLU A 42 -6.56 -2.29 -4.85
CA GLU A 42 -7.08 -2.72 -6.15
C GLU A 42 -6.95 -1.67 -7.26
N GLN A 43 -6.20 -0.58 -7.00
CA GLN A 43 -5.98 0.53 -7.93
C GLN A 43 -7.28 1.15 -8.49
N ALA A 44 -8.35 1.14 -7.68
CA ALA A 44 -9.68 1.63 -8.06
C ALA A 44 -9.89 3.13 -7.74
N LEU A 45 -8.94 3.77 -7.03
CA LEU A 45 -9.00 5.22 -6.78
C LEU A 45 -8.82 6.02 -8.08
N SER A 46 -9.51 7.17 -8.17
CA SER A 46 -9.37 8.11 -9.29
C SER A 46 -8.00 8.78 -9.31
N THR A 47 -7.04 8.07 -9.87
CA THR A 47 -5.68 8.53 -10.14
C THR A 47 -5.57 8.96 -11.61
N ARG A 48 -4.55 9.74 -11.98
CA ARG A 48 -4.37 10.12 -13.39
C ARG A 48 -4.20 8.92 -14.32
N ALA A 49 -3.65 7.80 -13.85
CA ALA A 49 -3.57 6.58 -14.65
C ALA A 49 -4.97 5.97 -14.92
N ILE A 50 -5.87 5.99 -13.94
CA ILE A 50 -7.25 5.51 -14.08
C ILE A 50 -8.06 6.45 -15.00
N GLU A 51 -7.97 7.76 -14.76
CA GLU A 51 -8.61 8.77 -15.60
C GLU A 51 -8.20 8.64 -17.08
N ALA A 52 -6.93 8.33 -17.34
CA ALA A 52 -6.42 8.20 -18.70
C ALA A 52 -6.73 6.84 -19.35
N ARG A 53 -6.58 5.74 -18.60
CA ARG A 53 -6.64 4.38 -19.17
C ARG A 53 -8.03 3.73 -19.11
N VAL A 54 -8.87 4.15 -18.16
CA VAL A 54 -10.18 3.54 -17.92
C VAL A 54 -11.30 4.51 -18.27
N TYR A 55 -11.26 5.72 -17.72
CA TYR A 55 -12.33 6.70 -17.96
C TYR A 55 -12.17 7.44 -19.29
N HIS A 56 -10.96 7.45 -19.86
CA HIS A 56 -10.61 8.20 -21.07
C HIS A 56 -10.93 9.71 -20.96
N THR A 57 -10.96 10.25 -19.74
CA THR A 57 -11.22 11.67 -19.46
C THR A 57 -9.93 12.51 -19.38
N ARG A 58 -8.77 11.85 -19.44
CA ARG A 58 -7.44 12.46 -19.40
C ARG A 58 -6.55 11.84 -20.47
N GLN A 59 -5.66 12.64 -21.05
CA GLN A 59 -4.64 12.14 -21.99
C GLN A 59 -3.33 11.76 -21.28
N ASP A 60 -2.81 12.63 -20.40
CA ASP A 60 -1.52 12.42 -19.75
C ASP A 60 -1.65 11.66 -18.42
N PRO A 61 -1.22 10.39 -18.33
CA PRO A 61 -1.33 9.60 -17.10
C PRO A 61 -0.28 9.96 -16.05
N ARG A 62 0.69 10.85 -16.34
CA ARG A 62 1.87 11.06 -15.50
C ARG A 62 1.54 11.63 -14.12
N CYS A 63 2.27 11.12 -13.13
CA CYS A 63 2.20 11.52 -11.73
C CYS A 63 2.30 13.03 -11.56
N ARG A 64 1.33 13.61 -10.84
CA ARG A 64 1.29 15.04 -10.55
C ARG A 64 2.46 15.54 -9.70
N LEU A 65 3.15 14.64 -8.99
CA LEU A 65 4.25 14.97 -8.09
C LEU A 65 5.60 14.90 -8.81
N CYS A 66 5.91 13.80 -9.49
CA CYS A 66 7.24 13.58 -10.08
C CYS A 66 7.30 13.78 -11.60
N GLY A 67 6.18 13.63 -12.31
CA GLY A 67 6.14 13.71 -13.77
C GLY A 67 6.78 12.54 -14.54
N ASP A 68 7.36 11.53 -13.88
CA ASP A 68 8.18 10.52 -14.57
C ASP A 68 7.44 9.23 -14.95
N ALA A 69 6.38 8.88 -14.22
CA ALA A 69 5.67 7.60 -14.38
C ALA A 69 4.15 7.80 -14.28
N PRO A 70 3.33 6.85 -14.78
CA PRO A 70 1.89 6.87 -14.58
C PRO A 70 1.52 6.98 -13.09
N GLU A 71 0.56 7.85 -12.78
CA GLU A 71 0.07 8.03 -11.43
C GLU A 71 -0.82 6.86 -11.03
N THR A 72 -0.29 5.89 -10.29
CA THR A 72 -1.07 4.84 -9.63
C THR A 72 -0.94 4.97 -8.11
N ALA A 73 -1.87 4.36 -7.36
CA ALA A 73 -1.76 4.29 -5.90
C ALA A 73 -0.43 3.63 -5.46
N GLN A 74 -0.02 2.57 -6.15
CA GLN A 74 1.28 1.92 -5.94
C GLN A 74 2.45 2.87 -6.22
N HIS A 75 2.44 3.60 -7.34
CA HIS A 75 3.48 4.58 -7.63
C HIS A 75 3.57 5.63 -6.52
N ILE A 76 2.45 6.24 -6.11
CA ILE A 76 2.45 7.29 -5.08
C ILE A 76 3.01 6.76 -3.75
N THR A 77 2.62 5.55 -3.36
CA THR A 77 2.98 4.99 -2.05
C THR A 77 4.42 4.48 -2.01
N THR A 78 4.91 3.80 -3.05
CA THR A 78 6.20 3.09 -3.00
C THR A 78 7.21 3.56 -4.06
N GLY A 79 6.77 4.05 -5.22
CA GLY A 79 7.64 4.31 -6.37
C GLY A 79 7.95 5.78 -6.67
N CYS A 80 7.21 6.74 -6.09
CA CYS A 80 7.32 8.14 -6.44
C CYS A 80 8.54 8.75 -5.75
N LYS A 81 9.53 9.21 -6.51
CA LYS A 81 10.76 9.82 -5.98
C LYS A 81 10.51 10.97 -4.99
N MET A 82 9.39 11.68 -5.14
CA MET A 82 9.01 12.79 -4.26
C MET A 82 8.53 12.34 -2.87
N VAL A 83 8.09 11.08 -2.73
CA VAL A 83 7.48 10.54 -1.51
C VAL A 83 8.30 9.39 -0.93
N ALA A 84 8.82 8.51 -1.79
CA ALA A 84 9.49 7.28 -1.42
C ALA A 84 10.77 7.51 -0.58
N GLY A 85 11.54 8.57 -0.86
CA GLY A 85 12.79 8.82 -0.13
C GLY A 85 12.63 9.05 1.38
N LYS A 86 11.44 9.46 1.85
CA LYS A 86 11.18 9.69 3.28
C LYS A 86 10.00 8.88 3.80
N ALA A 87 8.81 9.12 3.26
CA ALA A 87 7.57 8.58 3.81
C ALA A 87 7.48 7.04 3.67
N TYR A 88 8.06 6.46 2.61
CA TYR A 88 8.13 5.00 2.47
C TYR A 88 9.05 4.38 3.53
N ILE A 89 10.25 4.93 3.74
CA ILE A 89 11.20 4.47 4.76
C ILE A 89 10.58 4.59 6.16
N GLU A 90 9.94 5.73 6.47
CA GLU A 90 9.27 5.93 7.75
C GLU A 90 8.19 4.87 8.02
N ARG A 91 7.36 4.54 7.02
CA ARG A 91 6.34 3.48 7.17
C ARG A 91 6.98 2.11 7.32
N HIS A 92 8.03 1.81 6.56
CA HIS A 92 8.78 0.55 6.71
C HIS A 92 9.38 0.41 8.10
N ASN A 93 10.03 1.46 8.61
CA ASN A 93 10.64 1.44 9.95
C ASN A 93 9.60 1.27 11.05
N LYS A 94 8.40 1.84 10.90
CA LYS A 94 7.28 1.61 11.84
C LYS A 94 6.85 0.14 11.87
N VAL A 95 6.67 -0.48 10.69
CA VAL A 95 6.30 -1.91 10.60
C VAL A 95 7.42 -2.78 11.17
N ALA A 96 8.67 -2.52 10.79
CA ALA A 96 9.83 -3.24 11.32
C ALA A 96 9.90 -3.12 12.86
N GLY A 97 9.58 -1.95 13.41
CA GLY A 97 9.54 -1.73 14.85
C GLY A 97 8.47 -2.55 15.58
N ILE A 98 7.29 -2.71 14.97
CA ILE A 98 6.22 -3.58 15.51
C ILE A 98 6.67 -5.04 15.49
N VAL A 99 7.21 -5.51 14.37
CA VAL A 99 7.72 -6.88 14.23
C VAL A 99 8.84 -7.13 15.24
N TYR A 100 9.78 -6.20 15.36
CA TYR A 100 10.89 -6.26 16.32
C TYR A 100 10.38 -6.38 17.76
N ARG A 101 9.40 -5.56 18.16
CA ARG A 101 8.75 -5.67 19.48
C ARG A 101 8.09 -7.04 19.68
N ASN A 102 7.33 -7.51 18.70
CA ASN A 102 6.61 -8.79 18.81
C ASN A 102 7.56 -9.97 19.01
N ILE A 103 8.72 -9.96 18.34
CA ILE A 103 9.77 -10.97 18.55
C ILE A 103 10.25 -10.95 20.00
N TYR A 104 10.56 -9.79 20.57
CA TYR A 104 11.00 -9.71 21.97
C TYR A 104 9.94 -10.28 22.93
N THR A 105 8.67 -9.93 22.72
CA THR A 105 7.56 -10.45 23.52
C THR A 105 7.45 -11.98 23.43
N GLU A 106 7.55 -12.54 22.22
CA GLU A 106 7.45 -13.98 21.99
C GLU A 106 8.55 -14.78 22.70
N TYR A 107 9.78 -14.24 22.72
CA TYR A 107 10.92 -14.88 23.37
C TYR A 107 11.12 -14.49 24.84
N GLY A 108 10.20 -13.71 25.43
CA GLY A 108 10.30 -13.25 26.83
C GLY A 108 11.49 -12.34 27.10
N LEU A 109 11.97 -11.61 26.07
CA LEU A 109 13.11 -10.71 26.15
C LEU A 109 12.68 -9.28 26.47
N GLU A 110 13.55 -8.53 27.17
CA GLU A 110 13.32 -7.12 27.45
C GLU A 110 13.54 -6.26 26.20
N PHE A 111 12.49 -5.53 25.78
CA PHE A 111 12.54 -4.69 24.59
C PHE A 111 13.41 -3.43 24.81
N PRO A 112 14.49 -3.22 24.04
CA PRO A 112 15.47 -2.15 24.30
C PRO A 112 15.00 -0.74 23.90
N GLY A 113 13.75 -0.56 23.45
CA GLY A 113 13.25 0.72 22.95
C GLY A 113 13.59 0.98 21.48
N PHE A 114 12.96 2.02 20.91
CA PHE A 114 13.38 2.57 19.61
C PHE A 114 14.44 3.65 19.90
N ARG A 115 15.62 3.56 19.27
CA ARG A 115 16.63 4.64 19.30
C ARG A 115 16.21 5.81 18.43
#